data_AF-A0AB35HJJ1-F1
#
_entry.id   AF-A0AB35HJJ1-F1
#
_cell.length_a   1.000
_cell.length_b   1.000
_cell.length_c   1.000
_cell.angle_alpha   90.00
_cell.angle_beta   90.00
_cell.angle_gamma   90.00
#
_symmetry.space_group_name_H-M   'P 1'
#
loop_
_entity.id
_entity.type
_entity.pdbx_description
1 polymer ?
#
loop_
_entity_poly.entity_id
_entity_poly.type
_entity_poly.pdbx_seq_one_letter_code
_entity_poly.pdbx_strand_id
1 'polypeptide(L)'
;MYRVFESLDELVQHLEEAHSLPMTSNCMVPRHEMLALLDDLRNALPVEIDDAQDVLDKQDEILHGAEERADQTINDANAQADDIVGHAREEADATVSHAEQHAAKLVADAEARAQSMVEQARAEADRTIAQANDEYERSVAEGRAEQERMVSESEVVRRADEEAHRIVESAHAESNRLRSECDEFVDGKLSEFETTLNGLLRTVSSDRSALRGGAGVRSRGGDYQPSSRAGGVAGGSRYAEGENYERRYNER
;
A
#
# COMPACT_ATOMS: atom_id res chain seq x y z
N MET A 1 -34.37 102.22 -18.04
CA MET A 1 -35.63 101.58 -18.47
C MET A 1 -36.86 102.45 -18.29
N TYR A 2 -37.15 102.96 -17.08
CA TYR A 2 -38.47 103.55 -16.77
C TYR A 2 -38.94 104.70 -17.68
N ARG A 3 -38.06 105.62 -18.10
CA ARG A 3 -38.45 106.82 -18.86
C ARG A 3 -39.07 106.55 -20.22
N VAL A 4 -38.61 105.51 -20.94
CA VAL A 4 -39.20 105.15 -22.23
C VAL A 4 -40.62 104.62 -22.08
N PHE A 5 -40.89 103.84 -21.03
CA PHE A 5 -42.26 103.40 -20.74
C PHE A 5 -43.14 104.54 -20.25
N GLU A 6 -42.62 105.39 -19.36
CA GLU A 6 -43.28 106.61 -18.86
C GLU A 6 -43.73 107.53 -20.01
N SER A 7 -42.84 107.89 -20.94
CA SER A 7 -43.19 108.72 -22.10
C SER A 7 -44.00 107.99 -23.19
N LEU A 8 -44.02 106.65 -23.22
CA LEU A 8 -44.95 105.88 -24.08
C LEU A 8 -46.36 105.87 -23.48
N ASP A 9 -46.49 105.67 -22.17
CA ASP A 9 -47.77 105.64 -21.47
C ASP A 9 -48.43 107.03 -21.49
N GLU A 10 -47.66 108.11 -21.26
CA GLU A 10 -48.13 109.49 -21.46
C GLU A 10 -48.57 109.75 -22.91
N LEU A 11 -47.82 109.26 -23.91
CA LEU A 11 -48.16 109.41 -25.33
C LEU A 11 -49.44 108.65 -25.69
N VAL A 12 -49.67 107.47 -25.11
CA VAL A 12 -50.92 106.71 -25.25
C VAL A 12 -52.08 107.45 -24.59
N GLN A 13 -51.93 107.93 -23.36
CA GLN A 13 -52.97 108.70 -22.67
C GLN A 13 -53.39 109.95 -23.48
N HIS A 14 -52.43 110.71 -24.00
CA HIS A 14 -52.71 111.87 -24.85
C HIS A 14 -53.37 111.53 -26.21
N LEU A 15 -53.28 110.27 -26.67
CA LEU A 15 -54.03 109.78 -27.83
C LEU A 15 -55.43 109.30 -27.47
N GLU A 16 -55.64 108.73 -26.27
CA GLU A 16 -56.96 108.31 -25.79
C GLU A 16 -57.87 109.51 -25.41
N GLU A 17 -57.29 110.59 -24.87
CA GLU A 17 -58.02 111.83 -24.55
C GLU A 17 -58.32 112.71 -25.80
N ALA A 18 -57.76 112.37 -26.97
CA ALA A 18 -57.84 113.16 -28.19
C ALA A 18 -59.26 113.21 -28.79
N HIS A 19 -59.82 114.41 -28.95
CA HIS A 19 -61.17 114.59 -29.48
C HIS A 19 -61.29 114.21 -30.96
N SER A 20 -62.26 113.35 -31.30
CA SER A 20 -62.58 112.99 -32.68
C SER A 20 -63.36 114.07 -33.43
N LEU A 21 -63.06 114.24 -34.71
CA LEU A 21 -63.72 115.22 -35.58
C LEU A 21 -64.97 114.60 -36.25
N PRO A 22 -66.16 115.21 -36.13
CA PRO A 22 -67.42 114.59 -36.51
C PRO A 22 -67.47 114.23 -38.00
N MET A 23 -68.02 113.04 -38.30
CA MET A 23 -68.07 112.45 -39.65
C MET A 23 -66.70 112.20 -40.31
N THR A 24 -65.63 112.06 -39.52
CA THR A 24 -64.30 111.62 -39.98
C THR A 24 -63.69 110.59 -39.03
N SER A 25 -62.66 109.88 -39.49
CA SER A 25 -61.88 108.94 -38.66
C SER A 25 -60.69 109.61 -37.94
N ASN A 26 -60.65 110.94 -37.88
CA ASN A 26 -59.49 111.71 -37.41
C ASN A 26 -59.73 112.28 -36.01
N CYS A 27 -58.72 112.26 -35.15
CA CYS A 27 -58.70 112.98 -33.87
C CYS A 27 -57.81 114.23 -33.91
N MET A 28 -58.06 115.16 -33.00
CA MET A 28 -57.27 116.36 -32.77
C MET A 28 -56.39 116.15 -31.54
N VAL A 29 -55.06 116.18 -31.76
CA VAL A 29 -54.03 115.97 -30.73
C VAL A 29 -53.21 117.25 -30.55
N PRO A 30 -52.82 117.64 -29.31
CA PRO A 30 -51.89 118.74 -29.08
C PRO A 30 -50.52 118.49 -29.72
N ARG A 31 -50.27 119.11 -30.88
CA ARG A 31 -49.05 118.89 -31.68
C ARG A 31 -47.75 119.20 -30.92
N HIS A 32 -47.77 120.10 -29.95
CA HIS A 32 -46.56 120.45 -29.20
C HIS A 32 -46.16 119.37 -28.19
N GLU A 33 -47.09 118.94 -27.34
CA GLU A 33 -46.88 117.86 -26.35
C GLU A 33 -46.55 116.53 -27.04
N MET A 34 -47.30 116.17 -28.09
CA MET A 34 -47.07 114.94 -28.86
C MET A 34 -45.68 114.92 -29.52
N LEU A 35 -45.16 116.07 -30.00
CA LEU A 35 -43.80 116.15 -30.52
C LEU A 35 -42.73 116.18 -29.42
N ALA A 36 -43.03 116.70 -28.22
CA ALA A 36 -42.11 116.63 -27.10
C ALA A 36 -41.91 115.17 -26.64
N LEU A 37 -42.99 114.43 -26.44
CA LEU A 37 -42.94 113.01 -26.06
C LEU A 37 -42.25 112.15 -27.12
N LEU A 38 -42.50 112.39 -28.41
CA LEU A 38 -41.78 111.71 -29.50
C LEU A 38 -40.28 112.09 -29.57
N ASP A 39 -39.92 113.32 -29.23
CA ASP A 39 -38.53 113.75 -29.15
C ASP A 39 -37.81 113.14 -27.94
N ASP A 40 -38.45 113.09 -26.77
CA ASP A 40 -37.91 112.46 -25.56
C ASP A 40 -37.77 110.94 -25.73
N LEU A 41 -38.76 110.27 -26.34
CA LEU A 41 -38.64 108.87 -26.75
C LEU A 41 -37.50 108.65 -27.75
N ARG A 42 -37.35 109.52 -28.77
CA ARG A 42 -36.23 109.46 -29.73
C ARG A 42 -34.88 109.64 -29.05
N ASN A 43 -34.80 110.42 -27.98
CA ASN A 43 -33.57 110.68 -27.23
C ASN A 43 -33.26 109.54 -26.22
N ALA A 44 -34.27 108.90 -25.64
CA ALA A 44 -34.12 107.87 -24.61
C ALA A 44 -34.03 106.45 -25.18
N LEU A 45 -34.82 106.09 -26.20
CA LEU A 45 -34.83 104.76 -26.83
C LEU A 45 -33.44 104.25 -27.25
N PRO A 46 -32.54 105.07 -27.84
CA PRO A 46 -31.21 104.60 -28.21
C PRO A 46 -30.39 104.14 -27.00
N VAL A 47 -30.46 104.86 -25.88
CA VAL A 47 -29.71 104.54 -24.65
C VAL A 47 -30.25 103.27 -24.00
N GLU A 48 -31.58 103.10 -23.97
CA GLU A 48 -32.21 101.89 -23.43
C GLU A 48 -31.96 100.63 -24.29
N ILE A 49 -31.63 100.81 -25.58
CA ILE A 49 -31.20 99.74 -26.49
C ILE A 49 -29.69 99.45 -26.31
N ASP A 50 -28.86 100.49 -26.09
CA ASP A 50 -27.44 100.39 -25.74
C ASP A 50 -27.26 99.59 -24.42
N ASP A 51 -27.95 100.01 -23.34
CA ASP A 51 -28.00 99.32 -22.04
C ASP A 51 -28.45 97.84 -22.18
N ALA A 52 -29.38 97.56 -23.11
CA ALA A 52 -29.87 96.20 -23.35
C ALA A 52 -28.90 95.35 -24.18
N GLN A 53 -28.13 95.97 -25.08
CA GLN A 53 -27.07 95.30 -25.84
C GLN A 53 -25.87 94.99 -24.93
N ASP A 54 -25.45 95.92 -24.07
CA ASP A 54 -24.42 95.70 -23.04
C ASP A 54 -24.75 94.48 -22.15
N VAL A 55 -26.02 94.31 -21.77
CA VAL A 55 -26.47 93.15 -20.96
C VAL A 55 -26.47 91.83 -21.75
N LEU A 56 -26.74 91.87 -23.07
CA LEU A 56 -26.68 90.69 -23.94
C LEU A 56 -25.23 90.28 -24.24
N ASP A 57 -24.36 91.23 -24.60
CA ASP A 57 -22.93 90.98 -24.80
C ASP A 57 -22.28 90.45 -23.51
N LYS A 58 -22.66 90.99 -22.35
CA LYS A 58 -22.23 90.47 -21.03
C LYS A 58 -22.78 89.07 -20.73
N GLN A 59 -23.99 88.74 -21.19
CA GLN A 59 -24.55 87.40 -21.08
C GLN A 59 -23.77 86.41 -21.94
N ASP A 60 -23.48 86.75 -23.19
CA ASP A 60 -22.74 85.88 -24.12
C ASP A 60 -21.29 85.66 -23.64
N GLU A 61 -20.62 86.68 -23.09
CA GLU A 61 -19.30 86.52 -22.44
C GLU A 61 -19.37 85.54 -21.25
N ILE A 62 -20.42 85.65 -20.41
CA ILE A 62 -20.61 84.78 -19.24
C ILE A 62 -20.96 83.34 -19.65
N LEU A 63 -21.76 83.16 -20.70
CA LEU A 63 -22.14 81.85 -21.23
C LEU A 63 -20.93 81.17 -21.87
N HIS A 64 -20.24 81.82 -22.80
CA HIS A 64 -19.07 81.25 -23.46
C HIS A 64 -17.95 80.95 -22.46
N GLY A 65 -17.69 81.88 -21.54
CA GLY A 65 -16.74 81.66 -20.45
C GLY A 65 -17.21 80.63 -19.40
N ALA A 66 -18.47 80.18 -19.42
CA ALA A 66 -18.95 79.06 -18.60
C ALA A 66 -18.85 77.72 -19.36
N GLU A 67 -19.11 77.72 -20.66
CA GLU A 67 -18.89 76.58 -21.56
C GLU A 67 -17.41 76.17 -21.58
N GLU A 68 -16.49 77.12 -21.80
CA GLU A 68 -15.04 76.86 -21.80
C GLU A 68 -14.57 76.23 -20.47
N ARG A 69 -15.06 76.73 -19.33
CA ARG A 69 -14.75 76.17 -18.00
C ARG A 69 -15.39 74.79 -17.78
N ALA A 70 -16.58 74.54 -18.33
CA ALA A 70 -17.23 73.24 -18.25
C ALA A 70 -16.46 72.19 -19.08
N ASP A 71 -16.12 72.51 -20.32
CA ASP A 71 -15.32 71.67 -21.20
C ASP A 71 -13.92 71.42 -20.61
N GLN A 72 -13.25 72.44 -20.06
CA GLN A 72 -11.98 72.25 -19.35
C GLN A 72 -12.15 71.29 -18.16
N THR A 73 -13.17 71.49 -17.32
CA THR A 73 -13.44 70.62 -16.17
C THR A 73 -13.71 69.16 -16.59
N ILE A 74 -14.43 68.95 -17.69
CA ILE A 74 -14.70 67.62 -18.25
C ILE A 74 -13.41 66.98 -18.79
N ASN A 75 -12.59 67.73 -19.52
CA ASN A 75 -11.33 67.24 -20.06
C ASN A 75 -10.32 66.89 -18.95
N ASP A 76 -10.18 67.75 -17.93
CA ASP A 76 -9.32 67.52 -16.77
C ASP A 76 -9.80 66.30 -15.96
N ALA A 77 -11.12 66.11 -15.80
CA ALA A 77 -11.70 64.96 -15.12
C ALA A 77 -11.53 63.65 -15.91
N ASN A 78 -11.70 63.68 -17.24
CA ASN A 78 -11.46 62.53 -18.10
C ASN A 78 -9.98 62.11 -18.09
N ALA A 79 -9.05 63.07 -18.18
CA ALA A 79 -7.62 62.80 -18.10
C ALA A 79 -7.21 62.16 -16.76
N GLN A 80 -7.76 62.64 -15.65
CA GLN A 80 -7.57 62.02 -14.32
C GLN A 80 -8.20 60.61 -14.24
N ALA A 81 -9.35 60.38 -14.87
CA ALA A 81 -9.98 59.06 -14.90
C ALA A 81 -9.17 58.05 -15.71
N ASP A 82 -8.64 58.44 -16.88
CA ASP A 82 -7.79 57.59 -17.71
C ASP A 82 -6.44 57.29 -17.03
N ASP A 83 -5.84 58.25 -16.32
CA ASP A 83 -4.62 58.06 -15.52
C ASP A 83 -4.83 57.04 -14.37
N ILE A 84 -5.88 57.24 -13.56
CA ILE A 84 -6.26 56.34 -12.47
C ILE A 84 -6.55 54.92 -13.00
N VAL A 85 -7.26 54.80 -14.12
CA VAL A 85 -7.58 53.52 -14.75
C VAL A 85 -6.34 52.88 -15.41
N GLY A 86 -5.39 53.68 -15.88
CA GLY A 86 -4.08 53.23 -16.35
C GLY A 86 -3.29 52.58 -15.21
N HIS A 87 -2.99 53.34 -14.17
CA HIS A 87 -2.23 52.85 -13.01
C HIS A 87 -2.91 51.66 -12.31
N ALA A 88 -4.25 51.68 -12.16
CA ALA A 88 -4.97 50.54 -11.57
C ALA A 88 -4.88 49.25 -12.41
N ARG A 89 -4.69 49.35 -13.74
CA ARG A 89 -4.41 48.19 -14.61
C ARG A 89 -2.95 47.74 -14.47
N GLU A 90 -2.00 48.67 -14.46
CA GLU A 90 -0.57 48.35 -14.28
C GLU A 90 -0.31 47.64 -12.94
N GLU A 91 -0.92 48.13 -11.83
CA GLU A 91 -0.85 47.48 -10.52
C GLU A 91 -1.53 46.10 -10.51
N ALA A 92 -2.66 45.94 -11.20
CA ALA A 92 -3.35 44.66 -11.31
C ALA A 92 -2.52 43.63 -12.10
N ASP A 93 -1.99 44.00 -13.27
CA ASP A 93 -1.16 43.12 -14.10
C ASP A 93 0.16 42.74 -13.38
N ALA A 94 0.78 43.69 -12.67
CA ALA A 94 1.94 43.41 -11.83
C ALA A 94 1.60 42.44 -10.67
N THR A 95 0.43 42.62 -10.04
CA THR A 95 -0.07 41.74 -8.96
C THR A 95 -0.35 40.32 -9.47
N VAL A 96 -0.99 40.20 -10.64
CA VAL A 96 -1.24 38.90 -11.30
C VAL A 96 0.08 38.22 -11.64
N SER A 97 1.01 38.91 -12.32
CA SER A 97 2.31 38.32 -12.68
C SER A 97 3.12 37.88 -11.45
N HIS A 98 3.10 38.66 -10.36
CA HIS A 98 3.74 38.26 -9.10
C HIS A 98 3.07 37.02 -8.49
N ALA A 99 1.73 36.95 -8.49
CA ALA A 99 0.98 35.80 -7.99
C ALA A 99 1.23 34.53 -8.83
N GLU A 100 1.30 34.64 -10.16
CA GLU A 100 1.62 33.54 -11.07
C GLU A 100 3.05 33.02 -10.86
N GLN A 101 4.04 33.91 -10.77
CA GLN A 101 5.43 33.54 -10.48
C GLN A 101 5.57 32.84 -9.11
N HIS A 102 4.87 33.36 -8.10
CA HIS A 102 4.85 32.76 -6.77
C HIS A 102 4.16 31.37 -6.76
N ALA A 103 3.04 31.22 -7.47
CA ALA A 103 2.34 29.95 -7.61
C ALA A 103 3.18 28.91 -8.36
N ALA A 104 3.79 29.29 -9.49
CA ALA A 104 4.67 28.41 -10.26
C ALA A 104 5.88 27.94 -9.42
N LYS A 105 6.47 28.84 -8.62
CA LYS A 105 7.52 28.46 -7.67
C LYS A 105 7.03 27.50 -6.59
N LEU A 106 5.86 27.75 -5.99
CA LEU A 106 5.29 26.86 -4.98
C LEU A 106 5.03 25.45 -5.51
N VAL A 107 4.56 25.33 -6.77
CA VAL A 107 4.40 24.03 -7.44
C VAL A 107 5.74 23.34 -7.62
N ALA A 108 6.75 24.01 -8.17
CA ALA A 108 8.09 23.44 -8.35
C ALA A 108 8.76 23.02 -7.02
N ASP A 109 8.66 23.87 -5.98
CA ASP A 109 9.16 23.57 -4.64
C ASP A 109 8.42 22.37 -4.00
N ALA A 110 7.14 22.19 -4.28
CA ALA A 110 6.34 21.06 -3.79
C ALA A 110 6.65 19.76 -4.56
N GLU A 111 6.78 19.82 -5.89
CA GLU A 111 7.16 18.68 -6.73
C GLU A 111 8.54 18.15 -6.37
N ALA A 112 9.54 19.03 -6.19
CA ALA A 112 10.88 18.64 -5.77
C ALA A 112 10.90 17.95 -4.39
N ARG A 113 10.10 18.44 -3.43
CA ARG A 113 9.94 17.80 -2.11
C ARG A 113 9.24 16.44 -2.21
N ALA A 114 8.21 16.32 -3.05
CA ALA A 114 7.50 15.06 -3.27
C ALA A 114 8.41 14.00 -3.92
N GLN A 115 9.19 14.40 -4.93
CA GLN A 115 10.19 13.53 -5.57
C GLN A 115 11.23 13.05 -4.55
N SER A 116 11.84 13.96 -3.79
CA SER A 116 12.83 13.60 -2.77
C SER A 116 12.25 12.70 -1.66
N MET A 117 10.98 12.89 -1.27
CA MET A 117 10.31 12.03 -0.29
C MET A 117 10.07 10.61 -0.86
N VAL A 118 9.67 10.49 -2.12
CA VAL A 118 9.48 9.20 -2.79
C VAL A 118 10.81 8.47 -2.98
N GLU A 119 11.89 9.18 -3.30
CA GLU A 119 13.25 8.62 -3.39
C GLU A 119 13.75 8.13 -2.03
N GLN A 120 13.57 8.92 -0.97
CA GLN A 120 13.93 8.52 0.40
C GLN A 120 13.14 7.29 0.85
N ALA A 121 11.82 7.28 0.67
CA ALA A 121 10.96 6.16 1.06
C ALA A 121 11.28 4.86 0.28
N ARG A 122 11.63 4.97 -1.02
CA ARG A 122 12.13 3.82 -1.81
C ARG A 122 13.46 3.31 -1.26
N ALA A 123 14.44 4.20 -1.08
CA ALA A 123 15.75 3.83 -0.56
C ALA A 123 15.72 3.30 0.88
N GLU A 124 14.71 3.65 1.67
CA GLU A 124 14.44 3.05 2.98
C GLU A 124 13.81 1.67 2.85
N ALA A 125 12.76 1.52 2.03
CA ALA A 125 12.14 0.22 1.76
C ALA A 125 13.13 -0.81 1.19
N ASP A 126 13.99 -0.41 0.24
CA ASP A 126 15.03 -1.26 -0.34
C ASP A 126 16.04 -1.74 0.73
N ARG A 127 16.42 -0.87 1.68
CA ARG A 127 17.27 -1.25 2.82
C ARG A 127 16.56 -2.22 3.77
N THR A 128 15.29 -1.98 4.09
CA THR A 128 14.49 -2.86 4.95
C THR A 128 14.32 -4.24 4.32
N ILE A 129 14.09 -4.31 3.00
CA ILE A 129 14.00 -5.57 2.26
C ILE A 129 15.35 -6.30 2.25
N ALA A 130 16.46 -5.59 2.01
CA ALA A 130 17.80 -6.18 2.05
C ALA A 130 18.12 -6.75 3.46
N GLN A 131 17.90 -5.97 4.51
CA GLN A 131 18.12 -6.43 5.89
C GLN A 131 17.23 -7.63 6.25
N ALA A 132 15.94 -7.62 5.87
CA ALA A 132 15.03 -8.72 6.13
C ALA A 132 15.45 -10.01 5.39
N ASN A 133 16.01 -9.89 4.18
CA ASN A 133 16.56 -11.03 3.45
C ASN A 133 17.83 -11.56 4.13
N ASP A 134 18.77 -10.70 4.53
CA ASP A 134 20.00 -11.10 5.26
C ASP A 134 19.68 -11.81 6.59
N GLU A 135 18.66 -11.35 7.31
CA GLU A 135 18.17 -11.97 8.55
C GLU A 135 17.44 -13.29 8.29
N TYR A 136 16.63 -13.37 7.23
CA TYR A 136 15.97 -14.61 6.80
C TYR A 136 16.96 -15.69 6.37
N GLU A 137 17.95 -15.35 5.51
CA GLU A 137 18.98 -16.28 5.07
C GLU A 137 19.80 -16.81 6.25
N ARG A 138 20.15 -15.95 7.21
CA ARG A 138 20.82 -16.35 8.46
C ARG A 138 19.97 -17.33 9.27
N SER A 139 18.69 -17.03 9.49
CA SER A 139 17.78 -17.90 10.24
C SER A 139 17.57 -19.26 9.55
N VAL A 140 17.49 -19.28 8.22
CA VAL A 140 17.42 -20.52 7.43
C VAL A 140 18.72 -21.33 7.50
N ALA A 141 19.89 -20.68 7.51
CA ALA A 141 21.17 -21.35 7.66
C ALA A 141 21.34 -21.95 9.07
N GLU A 142 20.99 -21.21 10.12
CA GLU A 142 20.98 -21.67 11.52
C GLU A 142 20.03 -22.85 11.71
N GLY A 143 18.80 -22.76 11.19
CA GLY A 143 17.80 -23.83 11.25
C GLY A 143 18.23 -25.12 10.53
N ARG A 144 18.95 -25.00 9.40
CA ARG A 144 19.52 -26.16 8.70
C ARG A 144 20.65 -26.82 9.47
N ALA A 145 21.59 -26.03 10.01
CA ALA A 145 22.68 -26.56 10.82
C ALA A 145 22.17 -27.29 12.08
N GLU A 146 21.12 -26.75 12.71
CA GLU A 146 20.47 -27.38 13.86
C GLU A 146 19.69 -28.65 13.47
N GLN A 147 19.02 -28.66 12.30
CA GLN A 147 18.42 -29.88 11.75
C GLN A 147 19.47 -30.97 11.51
N GLU A 148 20.60 -30.64 10.89
CA GLU A 148 21.71 -31.56 10.63
C GLU A 148 22.29 -32.12 11.94
N ARG A 149 22.44 -31.28 12.97
CA ARG A 149 22.85 -31.72 14.32
C ARG A 149 21.86 -32.72 14.92
N MET A 150 20.55 -32.41 14.93
CA MET A 150 19.51 -33.29 15.46
C MET A 150 19.42 -34.63 14.71
N VAL A 151 19.57 -34.62 13.38
CA VAL A 151 19.61 -35.85 12.56
C VAL A 151 20.82 -36.69 12.91
N SER A 152 22.01 -36.09 13.05
CA SER A 152 23.23 -36.81 13.44
C SER A 152 23.10 -37.43 14.84
N GLU A 153 22.53 -36.72 15.81
CA GLU A 153 22.30 -37.24 17.17
C GLU A 153 21.28 -38.38 17.19
N SER A 154 20.19 -38.25 16.43
CA SER A 154 19.19 -39.32 16.27
C SER A 154 19.78 -40.56 15.60
N GLU A 155 20.65 -40.40 14.60
CA GLU A 155 21.29 -41.52 13.92
C GLU A 155 22.33 -42.25 14.79
N VAL A 156 23.03 -41.52 15.67
CA VAL A 156 23.93 -42.12 16.68
C VAL A 156 23.12 -42.94 17.69
N VAL A 157 21.98 -42.43 18.17
CA VAL A 157 21.09 -43.18 19.07
C VAL A 157 20.55 -44.44 18.39
N ARG A 158 20.05 -44.33 17.15
CA ARG A 158 19.56 -45.50 16.38
C ARG A 158 20.64 -46.57 16.21
N ARG A 159 21.86 -46.18 15.82
CA ARG A 159 22.97 -47.14 15.64
C ARG A 159 23.43 -47.76 16.96
N ALA A 160 23.38 -47.01 18.07
CA ALA A 160 23.69 -47.57 19.40
C ALA A 160 22.65 -48.61 19.85
N ASP A 161 21.36 -48.38 19.57
CA ASP A 161 20.29 -49.33 19.87
C ASP A 161 20.36 -50.60 18.99
N GLU A 162 20.64 -50.45 17.69
CA GLU A 162 20.87 -51.56 16.76
C GLU A 162 22.10 -52.41 17.14
N GLU A 163 23.15 -51.80 17.69
CA GLU A 163 24.32 -52.51 18.21
C GLU A 163 24.01 -53.21 19.54
N ALA A 164 23.30 -52.55 20.45
CA ALA A 164 22.90 -53.11 21.74
C ALA A 164 22.02 -54.36 21.57
N HIS A 165 21.02 -54.32 20.69
CA HIS A 165 20.21 -55.49 20.34
C HIS A 165 21.07 -56.63 19.78
N ARG A 166 21.98 -56.36 18.84
CA ARG A 166 22.86 -57.38 18.25
C ARG A 166 23.79 -58.03 19.29
N ILE A 167 24.32 -57.23 20.23
CA ILE A 167 25.14 -57.73 21.35
C ILE A 167 24.30 -58.67 22.22
N VAL A 168 23.08 -58.26 22.62
CA VAL A 168 22.17 -59.08 23.44
C VAL A 168 21.78 -60.38 22.72
N GLU A 169 21.43 -60.34 21.44
CA GLU A 169 21.14 -61.54 20.64
C GLU A 169 22.35 -62.47 20.55
N SER A 170 23.54 -61.94 20.28
CA SER A 170 24.77 -62.74 20.20
C SER A 170 25.13 -63.40 21.53
N ALA A 171 24.99 -62.68 22.65
CA ALA A 171 25.24 -63.20 23.99
C ALA A 171 24.22 -64.29 24.39
N HIS A 172 22.96 -64.16 23.98
CA HIS A 172 21.97 -65.22 24.15
C HIS A 172 22.26 -66.45 23.28
N ALA A 173 22.68 -66.27 22.03
CA ALA A 173 23.08 -67.37 21.15
C ALA A 173 24.31 -68.12 21.69
N GLU A 174 25.34 -67.39 22.14
CA GLU A 174 26.54 -67.96 22.77
C GLU A 174 26.21 -68.66 24.09
N SER A 175 25.36 -68.07 24.94
CA SER A 175 24.93 -68.70 26.20
C SER A 175 24.15 -70.00 25.99
N ASN A 176 23.29 -70.06 24.97
CA ASN A 176 22.54 -71.26 24.61
C ASN A 176 23.46 -72.33 23.97
N ARG A 177 24.43 -71.90 23.16
CA ARG A 177 25.46 -72.79 22.60
C ARG A 177 26.33 -73.40 23.70
N LEU A 178 26.86 -72.60 24.61
CA LEU A 178 27.69 -73.05 25.72
C LEU A 178 26.93 -74.02 26.65
N ARG A 179 25.61 -73.84 26.79
CA ARG A 179 24.74 -74.83 27.45
C ARG A 179 24.71 -76.16 26.70
N SER A 180 24.43 -76.18 25.40
CA SER A 180 24.45 -77.43 24.60
C SER A 180 25.81 -78.13 24.68
N GLU A 181 26.91 -77.39 24.49
CA GLU A 181 28.27 -77.95 24.57
C GLU A 181 28.60 -78.49 25.98
N CYS A 182 28.05 -77.89 27.04
CA CYS A 182 28.19 -78.37 28.42
C CYS A 182 27.31 -79.60 28.71
N ASP A 183 26.06 -79.61 28.24
CA ASP A 183 25.12 -80.73 28.42
C ASP A 183 25.62 -81.97 27.66
N GLU A 184 26.11 -81.80 26.42
CA GLU A 184 26.78 -82.84 25.62
C GLU A 184 28.05 -83.36 26.29
N PHE A 185 28.87 -82.48 26.88
CA PHE A 185 30.07 -82.89 27.62
C PHE A 185 29.71 -83.68 28.90
N VAL A 186 28.68 -83.26 29.63
CA VAL A 186 28.21 -83.95 30.84
C VAL A 186 27.65 -85.33 30.49
N ASP A 187 26.81 -85.46 29.45
CA ASP A 187 26.30 -86.75 28.98
C ASP A 187 27.44 -87.68 28.55
N GLY A 188 28.42 -87.17 27.78
CA GLY A 188 29.62 -87.91 27.41
C GLY A 188 30.42 -88.41 28.62
N LYS A 189 30.64 -87.58 29.65
CA LYS A 189 31.31 -87.99 30.90
C LYS A 189 30.48 -89.00 31.70
N LEU A 190 29.15 -88.88 31.72
CA LEU A 190 28.26 -89.85 32.37
C LEU A 190 28.27 -91.19 31.63
N SER A 191 28.33 -91.21 30.31
CA SER A 191 28.43 -92.43 29.49
C SER A 191 29.79 -93.15 29.66
N GLU A 192 30.89 -92.40 29.74
CA GLU A 192 32.20 -92.94 30.14
C GLU A 192 32.16 -93.56 31.55
N PHE A 193 31.50 -92.90 32.49
CA PHE A 193 31.38 -93.37 33.87
C PHE A 193 30.46 -94.60 33.98
N GLU A 194 29.33 -94.63 33.27
CA GLU A 194 28.48 -95.82 33.16
C GLU A 194 29.25 -96.99 32.55
N THR A 195 30.01 -96.76 31.48
CA THR A 195 30.85 -97.80 30.85
C THR A 195 31.87 -98.35 31.82
N THR A 196 32.51 -97.47 32.60
CA THR A 196 33.48 -97.83 33.65
C THR A 196 32.83 -98.63 34.79
N LEU A 197 31.68 -98.18 35.30
CA LEU A 197 30.92 -98.88 36.34
C LEU A 197 30.41 -100.24 35.85
N ASN A 198 29.96 -100.35 34.60
CA ASN A 198 29.60 -101.64 33.99
C ASN A 198 30.80 -102.59 33.89
N GLY A 199 31.99 -102.08 33.55
CA GLY A 199 33.24 -102.86 33.59
C GLY A 199 33.59 -103.37 35.00
N LEU A 200 33.48 -102.49 36.01
CA LEU A 200 33.70 -102.85 37.41
C LEU A 200 32.65 -103.85 37.93
N LEU A 201 31.37 -103.65 37.61
CA LEU A 201 30.28 -104.56 37.99
C LEU A 201 30.43 -105.94 37.34
N ARG A 202 30.90 -106.02 36.08
CA ARG A 202 31.25 -107.30 35.43
C ARG A 202 32.41 -107.98 36.13
N THR A 203 33.44 -107.22 36.51
CA THR A 203 34.61 -107.73 37.26
C THR A 203 34.19 -108.28 38.61
N VAL A 204 33.47 -107.50 39.43
CA VAL A 204 32.93 -107.92 40.74
C VAL A 204 31.95 -109.09 40.61
N SER A 205 31.17 -109.16 39.52
CA SER A 205 30.30 -110.31 39.24
C SER A 205 31.08 -111.55 38.83
N SER A 206 32.24 -111.40 38.18
CA SER A 206 33.17 -112.50 37.89
C SER A 206 33.83 -112.99 39.17
N ASP A 207 34.35 -112.10 40.01
CA ASP A 207 34.95 -112.45 41.31
C ASP A 207 33.94 -113.11 42.25
N ARG A 208 32.71 -112.59 42.33
CA ARG A 208 31.61 -113.23 43.08
C ARG A 208 31.21 -114.58 42.48
N SER A 209 31.33 -114.75 41.17
CA SER A 209 31.09 -116.04 40.49
C SER A 209 32.24 -117.03 40.73
N ALA A 210 33.49 -116.56 40.85
CA ALA A 210 34.63 -117.39 41.25
C ALA A 210 34.50 -117.84 42.72
N LEU A 211 34.13 -116.92 43.62
CA LEU A 211 33.87 -117.19 45.04
C LEU A 211 32.65 -118.11 45.26
N ARG A 212 31.63 -118.06 44.38
CA ARG A 212 30.53 -119.04 44.36
C ARG A 212 30.86 -120.35 43.63
N GLY A 213 31.79 -120.32 42.66
CA GLY A 213 32.17 -121.46 41.84
C GLY A 213 32.99 -122.53 42.57
N GLY A 214 33.43 -122.26 43.80
CA GLY A 214 34.25 -123.14 44.62
C GLY A 214 33.58 -124.42 45.17
N ALA A 215 32.30 -124.71 44.88
CA ALA A 215 31.65 -125.96 45.33
C ALA A 215 30.39 -126.36 44.52
N GLY A 216 30.35 -127.60 43.99
CA GLY A 216 29.13 -128.30 43.48
C GLY A 216 28.66 -127.88 42.08
N VAL A 217 28.72 -128.64 40.97
CA VAL A 217 28.48 -130.07 40.62
C VAL A 217 27.02 -130.42 40.24
N ARG A 218 26.73 -130.37 38.91
CA ARG A 218 25.64 -131.07 38.16
C ARG A 218 24.21 -130.53 38.44
N SER A 219 23.16 -130.69 37.61
CA SER A 219 22.89 -131.67 36.55
C SER A 219 21.85 -131.20 35.47
N ARG A 220 22.08 -131.60 34.20
CA ARG A 220 21.18 -132.21 33.18
C ARG A 220 19.64 -131.92 33.15
N GLY A 221 19.16 -131.46 31.98
CA GLY A 221 17.76 -131.36 31.46
C GLY A 221 17.76 -130.25 30.38
N GLY A 222 17.22 -130.37 29.15
CA GLY A 222 15.81 -130.60 28.74
C GLY A 222 15.13 -129.23 28.52
N ASP A 223 14.60 -128.80 27.37
CA ASP A 223 14.28 -129.48 26.09
C ASP A 223 14.58 -128.59 24.83
N TYR A 224 13.91 -128.80 23.68
CA TYR A 224 14.50 -128.58 22.33
C TYR A 224 13.59 -127.86 21.28
N GLN A 225 14.11 -126.79 20.64
CA GLN A 225 13.69 -126.18 19.33
C GLN A 225 12.27 -125.55 19.19
N PRO A 226 11.95 -124.79 18.10
CA PRO A 226 12.75 -124.20 17.00
C PRO A 226 13.13 -122.72 17.31
N SER A 227 13.33 -121.69 16.46
CA SER A 227 13.33 -121.37 14.99
C SER A 227 14.33 -120.18 14.77
N SER A 228 14.88 -119.76 13.61
CA SER A 228 14.68 -119.86 12.14
C SER A 228 14.18 -118.61 11.35
N ARG A 229 14.96 -117.51 11.41
CA ARG A 229 15.38 -116.58 10.33
C ARG A 229 14.74 -116.72 8.91
N ALA A 230 14.21 -115.62 8.32
CA ALA A 230 14.59 -115.06 6.99
C ALA A 230 13.65 -113.93 6.43
N GLY A 231 14.21 -113.00 5.65
CA GLY A 231 13.52 -112.11 4.68
C GLY A 231 12.82 -110.84 5.22
N GLY A 232 12.82 -109.67 4.57
CA GLY A 232 13.64 -109.16 3.45
C GLY A 232 12.84 -108.61 2.24
N VAL A 233 12.83 -107.28 2.03
CA VAL A 233 12.26 -106.59 0.84
C VAL A 233 13.08 -105.32 0.49
N ALA A 234 13.17 -104.95 -0.80
CA ALA A 234 13.74 -103.68 -1.31
C ALA A 234 12.70 -102.52 -1.22
N GLY A 235 12.95 -101.21 -1.37
CA GLY A 235 13.82 -100.46 -2.30
C GLY A 235 13.05 -100.07 -3.57
N GLY A 236 12.95 -98.81 -4.03
CA GLY A 236 13.41 -97.52 -3.48
C GLY A 236 13.36 -96.38 -4.55
N SER A 237 13.94 -95.19 -4.23
CA SER A 237 14.46 -94.17 -5.18
C SER A 237 13.49 -93.17 -5.93
N ARG A 238 13.75 -91.85 -5.75
CA ARG A 238 13.84 -90.72 -6.75
C ARG A 238 12.91 -89.47 -6.70
N TYR A 239 13.58 -88.30 -6.59
CA TYR A 239 13.46 -86.96 -7.26
C TYR A 239 12.15 -86.15 -7.43
N ALA A 240 12.22 -84.86 -6.99
CA ALA A 240 11.67 -83.57 -7.52
C ALA A 240 11.57 -82.58 -6.33
N GLU A 241 11.94 -81.28 -6.31
CA GLU A 241 12.02 -80.11 -7.25
C GLU A 241 10.72 -79.30 -7.47
N GLY A 242 10.84 -77.96 -7.46
CA GLY A 242 9.77 -76.94 -7.53
C GLY A 242 9.38 -76.41 -6.13
N GLU A 243 9.69 -75.18 -5.66
CA GLU A 243 9.54 -73.80 -6.18
C GLU A 243 8.11 -73.22 -6.16
N ASN A 244 7.88 -72.22 -5.29
CA ASN A 244 7.26 -70.88 -5.50
C ASN A 244 7.25 -70.18 -4.12
N TYR A 245 7.70 -68.93 -3.90
CA TYR A 245 7.39 -67.63 -4.52
C TYR A 245 5.96 -67.11 -4.29
N GLU A 246 5.80 -66.20 -3.33
CA GLU A 246 4.91 -65.04 -3.46
C GLU A 246 5.68 -63.75 -3.11
N ARG A 247 5.51 -62.71 -3.93
CA ARG A 247 5.95 -61.33 -3.64
C ARG A 247 4.74 -60.53 -3.20
N ARG A 248 4.91 -59.58 -2.27
CA ARG A 248 4.24 -58.27 -2.38
C ARG A 248 5.18 -57.13 -2.01
N TYR A 249 5.53 -56.33 -3.01
CA TYR A 249 5.86 -54.92 -2.80
C TYR A 249 4.56 -54.14 -2.57
N ASN A 250 4.65 -53.01 -1.88
CA ASN A 250 4.04 -51.77 -2.34
C ASN A 250 4.68 -50.58 -1.60
N GLU A 251 5.22 -49.64 -2.37
CA GLU A 251 5.71 -48.35 -1.90
C GLU A 251 4.57 -47.33 -1.97
N ARG A 252 4.46 -46.43 -0.97
CA ARG A 252 3.92 -45.08 -1.06
C ARG A 252 4.44 -44.23 0.09
#